data_AF-X1G7E0-F1
#
_entry.id   AF-X1G7E0-F1
#
_cell.length_a   1.000
_cell.length_b   1.000
_cell.length_c   1.000
_cell.angle_alpha   90.00
_cell.angle_beta   90.00
_cell.angle_gamma   90.00
#
_symmetry.space_group_name_H-M   'P 1'
#
loop_
_entity.id
_entity.type
_entity.pdbx_description
1 polymer ?
#
loop_
_entity_poly.entity_id
_entity_poly.type
_entity_poly.pdbx_seq_one_letter_code
_entity_poly.pdbx_strand_id
1 'polypeptide(L)'
;QVLSWKREYNKAENLYTMVIEAVPDYLDAYLGLTNVYLWNSKYRKALGLLKKLEGENPENQEITKKIFDTYYAKGNFKSARAYYQKLVRLDREYKASPEVVADLCLYTIDTGYLYENLDIMDDWKSNYLTISYKPNQKFTVVLSGNWLDRFNQADSNFGLGFYADLSSSLNAHFGVTLTPGPHFSPLKRYDVDLVLKARDGTSFLVGLDYLIFEEGTVQVYAGGVEQYLTDKIYFSYQLFHSRDYDGAVSDSHLVILFVYAVLENFGYRQLNTW
;
A
#
# COMPACT_ATOMS: atom_id res chain seq x y z
N GLN A 1 -11.36 -32.18 7.04
CA GLN A 1 -11.23 -30.85 7.70
C GLN A 1 -10.63 -30.90 9.11
N VAL A 2 -10.99 -31.85 9.99
CA VAL A 2 -10.59 -31.89 11.41
C VAL A 2 -9.07 -31.88 11.69
N LEU A 3 -8.24 -32.55 10.88
CA LEU A 3 -6.78 -32.57 11.08
C LEU A 3 -6.07 -31.29 10.67
N SER A 4 -6.67 -30.51 9.77
CA SER A 4 -6.06 -29.28 9.26
C SER A 4 -6.21 -28.10 10.23
N TRP A 5 -7.15 -28.19 11.16
CA TRP A 5 -7.36 -27.21 12.23
C TRP A 5 -6.37 -27.38 13.39
N LYS A 6 -5.66 -28.53 13.46
CA LYS A 6 -4.59 -28.79 14.43
C LYS A 6 -3.19 -28.36 13.95
N ARG A 7 -3.10 -27.62 12.84
CA ARG A 7 -1.83 -27.28 12.14
C ARG A 7 -1.00 -28.49 11.68
N GLU A 8 -1.60 -29.68 11.59
CA GLU A 8 -0.93 -30.89 11.08
C GLU A 8 -0.96 -30.94 9.54
N TYR A 9 -0.48 -29.87 8.89
CA TYR A 9 -0.61 -29.67 7.45
C TYR A 9 0.03 -30.79 6.63
N ASN A 10 1.15 -31.36 7.09
CA ASN A 10 1.81 -32.45 6.38
C ASN A 10 0.96 -33.74 6.38
N LYS A 11 0.28 -34.05 7.49
CA LYS A 11 -0.62 -35.22 7.54
C LYS A 11 -1.86 -34.99 6.69
N ALA A 12 -2.40 -33.77 6.70
CA ALA A 12 -3.53 -33.40 5.85
C ALA A 12 -3.17 -33.45 4.35
N GLU A 13 -1.97 -32.96 3.97
CA GLU A 13 -1.42 -33.05 2.61
C GLU A 13 -1.34 -34.51 2.15
N ASN A 14 -0.76 -35.40 2.99
CA ASN A 14 -0.67 -36.82 2.68
C ASN A 14 -2.04 -37.48 2.51
N LEU A 15 -2.99 -37.25 3.42
CA LEU A 15 -4.32 -37.86 3.35
C LEU A 15 -5.08 -37.44 2.09
N TYR A 16 -5.08 -36.15 1.74
CA TYR A 16 -5.73 -35.71 0.51
C TYR A 16 -5.02 -36.24 -0.74
N THR A 17 -3.70 -36.39 -0.70
CA THR A 17 -2.93 -36.98 -1.81
C THR A 17 -3.31 -38.44 -2.02
N MET A 18 -3.42 -39.24 -0.95
CA MET A 18 -3.90 -40.63 -1.04
C MET A 18 -5.32 -40.73 -1.60
N VAL A 19 -6.21 -39.80 -1.23
CA VAL A 19 -7.58 -39.77 -1.78
C VAL A 19 -7.57 -39.44 -3.27
N ILE A 20 -6.73 -38.49 -3.70
CA ILE A 20 -6.58 -38.14 -5.12
C ILE A 20 -5.99 -39.31 -5.92
N GLU A 21 -5.03 -40.05 -5.36
CA GLU A 21 -4.47 -41.24 -6.02
C GLU A 21 -5.51 -42.37 -6.16
N ALA A 22 -6.36 -42.56 -5.15
CA ALA A 22 -7.42 -43.56 -5.18
C ALA A 22 -8.62 -43.13 -6.06
N VAL A 23 -8.95 -41.84 -6.10
CA VAL A 23 -10.08 -41.28 -6.84
C VAL A 23 -9.65 -39.98 -7.55
N PRO A 24 -9.03 -40.08 -8.74
CA PRO A 24 -8.44 -38.93 -9.44
C PRO A 24 -9.42 -37.83 -9.87
N ASP A 25 -10.71 -38.13 -9.96
CA ASP A 25 -11.74 -37.18 -10.40
C ASP A 25 -12.49 -36.54 -9.22
N TYR A 26 -12.09 -36.81 -7.97
CA TYR A 26 -12.79 -36.31 -6.80
C TYR A 26 -12.40 -34.86 -6.46
N LEU A 27 -13.13 -33.90 -7.03
CA LEU A 27 -12.88 -32.46 -6.90
C LEU A 27 -12.67 -32.01 -5.45
N ASP A 28 -13.52 -32.44 -4.51
CA ASP A 28 -13.43 -32.02 -3.09
C ASP A 28 -12.08 -32.36 -2.45
N ALA A 29 -11.43 -33.46 -2.88
CA ALA A 29 -10.11 -33.81 -2.37
C ALA A 29 -9.04 -32.82 -2.83
N TYR A 30 -9.11 -32.38 -4.09
CA TYR A 30 -8.24 -31.33 -4.60
C TYR A 30 -8.49 -29.98 -3.93
N LEU A 31 -9.75 -29.62 -3.70
CA LEU A 31 -10.10 -28.37 -3.00
C LEU A 31 -9.69 -28.43 -1.53
N GLY A 32 -9.81 -29.60 -0.90
CA GLY A 32 -9.29 -29.89 0.43
C GLY A 32 -7.78 -29.72 0.51
N LEU A 33 -7.03 -30.32 -0.42
CA LEU A 33 -5.57 -30.16 -0.53
C LEU A 33 -5.17 -28.70 -0.78
N THR A 34 -5.92 -28.00 -1.61
CA THR A 34 -5.74 -26.56 -1.86
C THR A 34 -5.87 -25.75 -0.57
N ASN A 35 -6.88 -26.03 0.26
CA ASN A 35 -7.02 -25.35 1.55
C ASN A 35 -5.83 -25.65 2.48
N VAL A 36 -5.32 -26.89 2.50
CA VAL A 36 -4.11 -27.24 3.25
C VAL A 36 -2.91 -26.42 2.77
N TYR A 37 -2.75 -26.27 1.46
CA TYR A 37 -1.69 -25.42 0.90
C TYR A 37 -1.86 -23.95 1.26
N LEU A 38 -3.09 -23.42 1.26
CA LEU A 38 -3.37 -22.04 1.69
C LEU A 38 -3.02 -21.80 3.15
N TRP A 39 -3.49 -22.67 4.04
CA TRP A 39 -3.21 -22.56 5.48
C TRP A 39 -1.73 -22.72 5.84
N ASN A 40 -0.96 -23.36 4.95
CA ASN A 40 0.49 -23.52 5.08
C ASN A 40 1.29 -22.53 4.19
N SER A 41 0.64 -21.49 3.66
CA SER A 41 1.25 -20.47 2.78
C SER A 41 1.99 -21.03 1.54
N LYS A 42 1.67 -22.27 1.14
CA LYS A 42 2.20 -22.95 -0.06
C LYS A 42 1.44 -22.51 -1.32
N TYR A 43 1.29 -21.20 -1.52
CA TYR A 43 0.46 -20.61 -2.60
C TYR A 43 0.82 -21.12 -4.00
N ARG A 44 2.12 -21.35 -4.28
CA ARG A 44 2.57 -21.87 -5.58
C ARG A 44 2.02 -23.27 -5.86
N LYS A 45 2.01 -24.15 -4.85
CA LYS A 45 1.44 -25.50 -4.98
C LYS A 45 -0.08 -25.43 -5.17
N ALA A 46 -0.77 -24.60 -4.38
CA ALA A 46 -2.20 -24.37 -4.51
C ALA A 46 -2.58 -23.91 -5.94
N LEU A 47 -1.90 -22.87 -6.45
CA LEU A 47 -2.17 -22.36 -7.80
C LEU A 47 -1.84 -23.39 -8.89
N GLY A 48 -0.79 -24.20 -8.73
CA GLY A 48 -0.46 -25.25 -9.69
C GLY A 48 -1.57 -26.28 -9.82
N LEU A 49 -2.10 -26.72 -8.67
CA LEU A 49 -3.22 -27.66 -8.61
C LEU A 49 -4.49 -27.08 -9.22
N LEU A 50 -4.87 -25.88 -8.78
CA LEU A 50 -6.10 -25.23 -9.22
C LEU A 50 -6.09 -24.86 -10.70
N LYS A 51 -4.95 -24.44 -11.26
CA LYS A 51 -4.85 -24.12 -12.69
C LYS A 51 -5.02 -25.35 -13.58
N LYS A 52 -4.58 -26.53 -13.10
CA LYS A 52 -4.85 -27.79 -13.81
C LYS A 52 -6.36 -28.06 -13.85
N LEU A 53 -7.03 -27.96 -12.70
CA LEU A 53 -8.48 -28.15 -12.60
C LEU A 53 -9.28 -27.11 -13.40
N GLU A 54 -8.82 -25.86 -13.44
CA GLU A 54 -9.42 -24.82 -14.28
C GLU A 54 -9.28 -25.13 -15.77
N GLY A 55 -8.16 -25.74 -16.19
CA GLY A 55 -7.98 -26.18 -17.57
C GLY A 55 -8.96 -27.28 -17.98
N GLU A 56 -9.34 -28.16 -17.05
CA GLU A 56 -10.33 -29.22 -17.26
C GLU A 56 -11.76 -28.67 -17.21
N ASN A 57 -12.05 -27.76 -16.27
CA ASN A 57 -13.38 -27.17 -16.06
C ASN A 57 -13.32 -25.63 -15.92
N PRO A 58 -13.23 -24.89 -17.03
CA PRO A 58 -12.99 -23.44 -17.00
C PRO A 58 -14.11 -22.60 -16.37
N GLU A 59 -15.35 -23.10 -16.39
CA GLU A 59 -16.54 -22.40 -15.87
C GLU A 59 -16.93 -22.82 -14.46
N ASN A 60 -16.15 -23.71 -13.82
CA ASN A 60 -16.44 -24.12 -12.45
C ASN A 60 -16.20 -22.94 -11.47
N GLN A 61 -17.28 -22.47 -10.86
CA GLN A 61 -17.28 -21.33 -9.95
C GLN A 61 -16.44 -21.60 -8.69
N GLU A 62 -16.46 -22.82 -8.16
CA GLU A 62 -15.72 -23.16 -6.94
C GLU A 62 -14.21 -23.15 -7.17
N ILE A 63 -13.74 -23.71 -8.29
CA ILE A 63 -12.33 -23.64 -8.70
C ILE A 63 -11.92 -22.17 -8.90
N THR A 64 -12.72 -21.39 -9.61
CA THR A 64 -12.47 -19.96 -9.84
C THR A 64 -12.36 -19.21 -8.51
N LYS A 65 -13.24 -19.52 -7.55
CA LYS A 65 -13.25 -18.92 -6.20
C LYS A 65 -12.00 -19.30 -5.41
N LYS A 66 -11.55 -20.54 -5.50
CA LYS A 66 -10.32 -20.99 -4.83
C LYS A 66 -9.07 -20.36 -5.42
N ILE A 67 -9.03 -20.10 -6.73
CA ILE A 67 -7.92 -19.37 -7.36
C ILE A 67 -7.93 -17.91 -6.90
N PHE A 68 -9.10 -17.28 -6.86
CA PHE A 68 -9.29 -15.95 -6.29
C PHE A 68 -8.77 -15.88 -4.85
N ASP A 69 -9.28 -16.75 -3.95
CA ASP A 69 -8.89 -16.82 -2.54
C ASP A 69 -7.36 -17.00 -2.41
N THR A 70 -6.75 -17.81 -3.29
CA THR A 70 -5.30 -18.06 -3.29
C THR A 70 -4.49 -16.84 -3.73
N TYR A 71 -4.90 -16.13 -4.78
CA TYR A 71 -4.21 -14.91 -5.20
C TYR A 71 -4.38 -13.79 -4.19
N TYR A 72 -5.57 -13.67 -3.60
CA TYR A 72 -5.87 -12.70 -2.55
C TYR A 72 -5.02 -12.95 -1.30
N ALA A 73 -4.97 -14.19 -0.80
CA ALA A 73 -4.12 -14.57 0.35
C ALA A 73 -2.62 -14.43 0.08
N LYS A 74 -2.19 -14.53 -1.19
CA LYS A 74 -0.81 -14.26 -1.61
C LYS A 74 -0.49 -12.75 -1.68
N GLY A 75 -1.51 -11.88 -1.60
CA GLY A 75 -1.39 -10.43 -1.76
C GLY A 75 -1.22 -9.97 -3.21
N ASN A 76 -1.46 -10.85 -4.19
CA ASN A 76 -1.40 -10.51 -5.62
C ASN A 76 -2.78 -10.03 -6.10
N PHE A 77 -3.09 -8.78 -5.79
CA PHE A 77 -4.38 -8.16 -6.05
C PHE A 77 -4.71 -8.02 -7.54
N LYS A 78 -3.70 -7.80 -8.40
CA LYS A 78 -3.93 -7.77 -9.86
C LYS A 78 -4.52 -9.09 -10.37
N SER A 79 -3.92 -10.22 -9.99
CA SER A 79 -4.45 -11.53 -10.38
C SER A 79 -5.76 -11.86 -9.66
N ALA A 80 -5.87 -11.54 -8.37
CA ALA A 80 -7.11 -11.74 -7.63
C ALA A 80 -8.28 -10.97 -8.27
N ARG A 81 -8.09 -9.71 -8.69
CA ARG A 81 -9.12 -8.90 -9.36
C ARG A 81 -9.60 -9.55 -10.66
N ALA A 82 -8.70 -10.13 -11.46
CA ALA A 82 -9.09 -10.81 -12.69
C ALA A 82 -10.02 -12.01 -12.41
N TYR A 83 -9.70 -12.82 -11.38
CA TYR A 83 -10.56 -13.94 -10.97
C TYR A 83 -11.85 -13.48 -10.29
N TYR A 84 -11.82 -12.37 -9.54
CA TYR A 84 -13.02 -11.74 -9.00
C TYR A 84 -13.97 -11.30 -10.11
N GLN A 85 -13.45 -10.66 -11.17
CA GLN A 85 -14.25 -10.30 -12.35
C GLN A 85 -14.81 -11.53 -13.06
N LYS A 86 -14.07 -12.64 -13.10
CA LYS A 86 -14.58 -13.92 -13.63
C LYS A 86 -15.70 -14.49 -12.75
N LEU A 87 -15.57 -14.44 -11.42
CA LEU A 87 -16.63 -14.87 -10.49
C LEU A 87 -17.92 -14.08 -10.67
N VAL A 88 -17.84 -12.75 -10.76
CA VAL A 88 -19.01 -11.88 -10.98
C VAL A 88 -19.69 -12.14 -12.33
N ARG A 89 -18.95 -12.63 -13.35
CA ARG A 89 -19.52 -13.04 -14.64
C ARG A 89 -20.25 -14.38 -14.55
N LEU A 90 -19.69 -15.35 -13.84
CA LEU A 90 -20.28 -16.68 -13.64
C LEU A 90 -21.50 -16.63 -12.71
N ASP A 91 -21.43 -15.77 -11.69
CA ASP A 91 -22.47 -15.56 -10.70
C ASP A 91 -22.65 -14.06 -10.45
N ARG A 92 -23.75 -13.52 -10.97
CA ARG A 92 -24.07 -12.08 -10.88
C ARG A 92 -24.40 -11.63 -9.45
N GLU A 93 -24.72 -12.56 -8.55
CA GLU A 93 -25.00 -12.27 -7.14
C GLU A 93 -23.74 -12.34 -6.27
N TYR A 94 -22.63 -12.86 -6.80
CA TYR A 94 -21.37 -12.94 -6.08
C TYR A 94 -20.88 -11.55 -5.65
N LYS A 95 -20.77 -11.36 -4.33
CA LYS A 95 -20.27 -10.13 -3.72
C LYS A 95 -19.19 -10.48 -2.71
N ALA A 96 -18.03 -9.83 -2.84
CA ALA A 96 -17.03 -9.85 -1.78
C ALA A 96 -17.36 -8.78 -0.72
N SER A 97 -16.72 -8.89 0.45
CA SER A 97 -16.85 -7.86 1.47
C SER A 97 -16.24 -6.53 1.01
N PRO A 98 -16.67 -5.38 1.57
CA PRO A 98 -16.11 -4.08 1.21
C PRO A 98 -14.59 -4.01 1.34
N GLU A 99 -14.02 -4.68 2.34
CA GLU A 99 -12.57 -4.73 2.59
C GLU A 99 -11.85 -5.44 1.44
N VAL A 100 -12.37 -6.58 0.99
CA VAL A 100 -11.83 -7.30 -0.15
C VAL A 100 -11.95 -6.46 -1.42
N VAL A 101 -13.09 -5.80 -1.64
CA VAL A 101 -13.28 -4.93 -2.81
C VAL A 101 -12.30 -3.76 -2.81
N ALA A 102 -12.03 -3.17 -1.63
CA ALA A 102 -11.03 -2.12 -1.47
C ALA A 102 -9.62 -2.62 -1.82
N ASP A 103 -9.22 -3.80 -1.35
CA ASP A 103 -7.93 -4.42 -1.69
C ASP A 103 -7.78 -4.74 -3.18
N LEU A 104 -8.88 -5.11 -3.86
CA LEU A 104 -8.88 -5.33 -5.30
C LEU A 104 -8.88 -4.03 -6.12
N CYS A 105 -9.04 -2.88 -5.46
CA CYS A 105 -8.94 -1.58 -6.10
C CYS A 105 -7.48 -1.29 -6.44
N LEU A 106 -7.10 -1.58 -7.69
CA LEU A 106 -5.73 -1.37 -8.15
C LEU A 106 -5.37 0.11 -8.32
N TYR A 107 -6.35 1.01 -8.37
CA TYR A 107 -6.13 2.43 -8.62
C TYR A 107 -6.86 3.28 -7.58
N THR A 108 -6.14 4.19 -6.94
CA THR A 108 -6.76 5.30 -6.18
C THR A 108 -6.51 6.60 -6.91
N ILE A 109 -7.48 7.50 -6.83
CA ILE A 109 -7.37 8.86 -7.36
C ILE A 109 -7.72 9.77 -6.19
N ASP A 110 -6.75 10.58 -5.78
CA ASP A 110 -6.84 11.45 -4.63
C ASP A 110 -6.63 12.89 -5.10
N THR A 111 -7.50 13.80 -4.70
CA THR A 111 -7.36 15.21 -5.01
C THR A 111 -7.69 16.04 -3.78
N GLY A 112 -7.05 17.20 -3.65
CA GLY A 112 -7.27 18.09 -2.53
C GLY A 112 -6.94 19.52 -2.87
N TYR A 113 -7.51 20.42 -2.09
CA TYR A 113 -7.24 21.85 -2.08
C TYR A 113 -6.88 22.27 -0.66
N LEU A 114 -5.81 23.05 -0.52
CA LEU A 114 -5.37 23.64 0.72
C LEU A 114 -5.30 25.17 0.53
N TYR A 115 -5.84 25.89 1.50
CA TYR A 115 -5.73 27.34 1.62
C TYR A 115 -5.22 27.66 3.01
N GLU A 116 -4.12 28.41 3.07
CA GLU A 116 -3.47 28.83 4.31
C GLU A 116 -3.48 30.36 4.37
N ASN A 117 -4.19 30.91 5.35
CA ASN A 117 -4.19 32.34 5.61
C ASN A 117 -3.04 32.67 6.57
N LEU A 118 -2.17 33.58 6.17
CA LEU A 118 -0.92 33.87 6.86
C LEU A 118 -0.85 35.36 7.23
N ASP A 119 -0.61 35.67 8.50
CA ASP A 119 -0.55 37.07 8.97
C ASP A 119 0.70 37.83 8.48
N ILE A 120 1.77 37.09 8.15
CA ILE A 120 3.11 37.63 7.90
C ILE A 120 3.53 37.62 6.43
N MET A 121 2.72 37.01 5.55
CA MET A 121 3.01 36.88 4.12
C MET A 121 1.72 36.62 3.34
N ASP A 122 1.81 36.66 2.01
CA ASP A 122 0.65 36.36 1.15
C ASP A 122 0.09 34.96 1.42
N ASP A 123 -1.23 34.83 1.37
CA ASP A 123 -1.93 33.57 1.56
C ASP A 123 -1.43 32.49 0.59
N TRP A 124 -1.30 31.26 1.08
CA TRP A 124 -0.89 30.14 0.25
C TRP A 124 -2.08 29.34 -0.22
N LYS A 125 -2.02 28.91 -1.48
CA LYS A 125 -3.01 28.00 -2.06
C LYS A 125 -2.28 26.85 -2.72
N SER A 126 -2.79 25.63 -2.53
CA SER A 126 -2.31 24.50 -3.30
C SER A 126 -3.45 23.56 -3.67
N ASN A 127 -3.33 22.96 -4.85
CA ASN A 127 -4.16 21.85 -5.27
C ASN A 127 -3.27 20.68 -5.65
N TYR A 128 -3.74 19.46 -5.42
CA TYR A 128 -3.05 18.28 -5.90
C TYR A 128 -3.99 17.28 -6.55
N LEU A 129 -3.44 16.48 -7.44
CA LEU A 129 -4.00 15.27 -7.99
C LEU A 129 -2.97 14.17 -7.89
N THR A 130 -3.35 13.05 -7.30
CA THR A 130 -2.52 11.87 -7.15
C THR A 130 -3.26 10.66 -7.74
N ILE A 131 -2.54 9.85 -8.51
CA ILE A 131 -3.02 8.58 -9.04
C ILE A 131 -2.06 7.50 -8.57
N SER A 132 -2.55 6.58 -7.75
CA SER A 132 -1.77 5.47 -7.21
C SER A 132 -2.15 4.17 -7.89
N TYR A 133 -1.18 3.33 -8.23
CA TYR A 133 -1.37 1.98 -8.73
C TYR A 133 -0.78 0.94 -7.77
N LYS A 134 -1.65 0.08 -7.23
CA LYS A 134 -1.32 -0.94 -6.22
C LYS A 134 -1.55 -2.36 -6.77
N PRO A 135 -0.60 -2.94 -7.53
CA PRO A 135 -0.75 -4.28 -8.12
C PRO A 135 -0.75 -5.40 -7.08
N ASN A 136 -0.14 -5.18 -5.92
CA ASN A 136 -0.02 -6.14 -4.84
C ASN A 136 0.18 -5.42 -3.48
N GLN A 137 0.22 -6.17 -2.38
CA GLN A 137 0.35 -5.62 -1.03
C GLN A 137 1.68 -4.89 -0.75
N LYS A 138 2.74 -5.21 -1.49
CA LYS A 138 4.11 -4.78 -1.20
C LYS A 138 4.60 -3.61 -2.04
N PHE A 139 3.83 -3.16 -3.01
CA PHE A 139 4.31 -2.20 -3.99
C PHE A 139 3.20 -1.26 -4.47
N THR A 140 3.49 0.03 -4.46
CA THR A 140 2.63 1.09 -5.00
C THR A 140 3.46 2.03 -5.85
N VAL A 141 2.94 2.40 -7.02
CA VAL A 141 3.49 3.49 -7.84
C VAL A 141 2.53 4.66 -7.75
N VAL A 142 3.06 5.87 -7.59
CA VAL A 142 2.26 7.08 -7.40
C VAL A 142 2.67 8.11 -8.44
N LEU A 143 1.71 8.62 -9.19
CA LEU A 143 1.87 9.79 -10.05
C LEU A 143 1.20 10.97 -9.36
N SER A 144 1.90 12.10 -9.25
CA SER A 144 1.36 13.30 -8.60
C SER A 144 1.52 14.54 -9.48
N GLY A 145 0.51 15.40 -9.49
CA GLY A 145 0.57 16.76 -10.02
C GLY A 145 0.14 17.74 -8.94
N ASN A 146 0.94 18.76 -8.70
CA ASN A 146 0.68 19.79 -7.71
C ASN A 146 0.68 21.16 -8.39
N TRP A 147 -0.26 22.02 -8.00
CA TRP A 147 -0.32 23.42 -8.41
C TRP A 147 -0.22 24.27 -7.17
N LEU A 148 0.81 25.09 -7.09
CA LEU A 148 1.19 25.85 -5.91
C LEU A 148 1.14 27.34 -6.24
N ASP A 149 0.49 28.12 -5.38
CA ASP A 149 0.47 29.59 -5.43
C ASP A 149 0.99 30.11 -4.09
N ARG A 150 2.20 30.68 -4.13
CA ARG A 150 2.94 31.20 -2.98
C ARG A 150 3.73 32.43 -3.41
N PHE A 151 3.86 33.43 -2.53
CA PHE A 151 4.63 34.65 -2.80
C PHE A 151 4.16 35.41 -4.06
N ASN A 152 2.86 35.36 -4.37
CA ASN A 152 2.27 35.84 -5.64
C ASN A 152 2.92 35.24 -6.90
N GLN A 153 3.49 34.04 -6.78
CA GLN A 153 4.08 33.27 -7.85
C GLN A 153 3.43 31.89 -7.91
N ALA A 154 3.42 31.29 -9.09
CA ALA A 154 2.80 30.00 -9.32
C ALA A 154 3.82 29.00 -9.85
N ASP A 155 3.85 27.82 -9.22
CA ASP A 155 4.63 26.67 -9.64
C ASP A 155 3.74 25.47 -9.89
N SER A 156 4.24 24.52 -10.70
CA SER A 156 3.58 23.24 -10.91
C SER A 156 4.60 22.10 -10.86
N ASN A 157 4.36 21.14 -9.98
CA ASN A 157 5.31 20.06 -9.69
C ASN A 157 4.70 18.73 -10.10
N PHE A 158 5.47 17.92 -10.84
CA PHE A 158 5.05 16.60 -11.30
C PHE A 158 5.97 15.54 -10.72
N GLY A 159 5.38 14.56 -10.03
CA GLY A 159 6.10 13.56 -9.26
C GLY A 159 5.80 12.14 -9.71
N LEU A 160 6.80 11.28 -9.55
CA LEU A 160 6.71 9.84 -9.64
C LEU A 160 7.32 9.23 -8.37
N GLY A 161 6.47 8.60 -7.56
CA GLY A 161 6.83 7.96 -6.29
C GLY A 161 6.70 6.44 -6.35
N PHE A 162 7.55 5.75 -5.61
CA PHE A 162 7.55 4.29 -5.48
C PHE A 162 7.58 3.91 -4.00
N TYR A 163 6.61 3.12 -3.56
CA TYR A 163 6.55 2.59 -2.20
C TYR A 163 6.75 1.09 -2.26
N ALA A 164 7.65 0.56 -1.43
CA ALA A 164 7.97 -0.86 -1.41
C ALA A 164 8.18 -1.41 0.01
N ASP A 165 7.61 -2.59 0.26
CA ASP A 165 7.89 -3.38 1.47
C ASP A 165 9.14 -4.23 1.23
N LEU A 166 10.30 -3.75 1.70
CA LEU A 166 11.57 -4.45 1.59
C LEU A 166 11.63 -5.68 2.49
N SER A 167 10.95 -5.63 3.64
CA SER A 167 10.75 -6.77 4.55
C SER A 167 9.40 -6.63 5.28
N SER A 168 9.09 -7.55 6.19
CA SER A 168 7.88 -7.44 7.03
C SER A 168 7.87 -6.22 7.95
N SER A 169 9.03 -5.60 8.19
CA SER A 169 9.19 -4.48 9.10
C SER A 169 9.87 -3.26 8.47
N LEU A 170 10.26 -3.32 7.20
CA LEU A 170 10.97 -2.22 6.54
C LEU A 170 10.22 -1.81 5.28
N ASN A 171 9.73 -0.58 5.30
CA ASN A 171 9.12 0.08 4.16
C ASN A 171 10.09 1.12 3.60
N ALA A 172 10.10 1.28 2.28
CA ALA A 172 10.92 2.26 1.59
C ALA A 172 10.07 3.07 0.62
N HIS A 173 10.39 4.35 0.52
CA HIS A 173 9.87 5.28 -0.46
C HIS A 173 11.02 5.83 -1.30
N PHE A 174 10.78 6.03 -2.59
CA PHE A 174 11.64 6.79 -3.47
C PHE A 174 10.79 7.65 -4.40
N GLY A 175 11.06 8.95 -4.43
CA GLY A 175 10.37 9.91 -5.27
C GLY A 175 11.31 10.69 -6.17
N VAL A 176 10.80 11.03 -7.35
CA VAL A 176 11.38 12.05 -8.23
C VAL A 176 10.31 13.05 -8.57
N THR A 177 10.59 14.33 -8.34
CA THR A 177 9.69 15.43 -8.70
C THR A 177 10.41 16.41 -9.61
N LEU A 178 9.72 16.89 -10.64
CA LEU A 178 10.20 17.89 -11.59
C LEU A 178 9.28 19.11 -11.56
N THR A 179 9.86 20.30 -11.58
CA THR A 179 9.13 21.56 -11.66
C THR A 179 9.59 22.33 -12.90
N PRO A 180 8.77 22.44 -13.97
CA PRO A 180 9.13 23.22 -15.15
C PRO A 180 9.07 24.73 -14.86
N GLY A 181 10.18 25.44 -15.05
CA GLY A 181 10.26 26.90 -14.87
C GLY A 181 9.82 27.36 -13.48
N PRO A 182 10.43 26.85 -12.40
CA PRO A 182 10.02 27.17 -11.05
C PRO A 182 10.37 28.61 -10.69
N HIS A 183 9.57 29.22 -9.82
CA HIS A 183 9.90 30.49 -9.17
C HIS A 183 10.38 30.29 -7.73
N PHE A 184 9.89 29.28 -7.03
CA PHE A 184 10.25 29.00 -5.63
C PHE A 184 10.48 27.52 -5.32
N SER A 185 9.96 26.61 -6.14
CA SER A 185 10.17 25.18 -5.99
C SER A 185 11.55 24.76 -6.52
N PRO A 186 12.09 23.62 -6.07
CA PRO A 186 13.25 23.04 -6.74
C PRO A 186 12.90 22.63 -8.18
N LEU A 187 13.84 22.82 -9.10
CA LEU A 187 13.79 22.32 -10.47
C LEU A 187 13.62 20.79 -10.47
N LYS A 188 14.35 20.11 -9.58
CA LYS A 188 14.27 18.66 -9.36
C LYS A 188 14.36 18.34 -7.87
N ARG A 189 13.55 17.40 -7.42
CA ARG A 189 13.67 16.79 -6.09
C ARG A 189 13.82 15.28 -6.24
N TYR A 190 14.77 14.72 -5.50
CA TYR A 190 14.86 13.30 -5.24
C TYR A 190 14.64 13.09 -3.75
N ASP A 191 13.79 12.15 -3.39
CA ASP A 191 13.49 11.86 -2.00
C ASP A 191 13.56 10.35 -1.76
N VAL A 192 14.12 9.97 -0.61
CA VAL A 192 14.23 8.59 -0.16
C VAL A 192 13.85 8.55 1.30
N ASP A 193 12.85 7.74 1.65
CA ASP A 193 12.46 7.51 3.04
C ASP A 193 12.51 6.02 3.37
N LEU A 194 12.95 5.72 4.59
CA LEU A 194 12.91 4.39 5.17
C LEU A 194 12.11 4.44 6.46
N VAL A 195 11.15 3.53 6.59
CA VAL A 195 10.35 3.34 7.80
C VAL A 195 10.59 1.95 8.35
N LEU A 196 11.22 1.88 9.52
CA LEU A 196 11.45 0.65 10.26
C LEU A 196 10.38 0.49 11.34
N LYS A 197 9.46 -0.45 11.13
CA LYS A 197 8.47 -0.87 12.12
C LYS A 197 9.14 -1.70 13.20
N ALA A 198 9.18 -1.18 14.41
CA ALA A 198 9.64 -1.88 15.59
C ALA A 198 8.46 -2.54 16.34
N ARG A 199 8.72 -3.06 17.54
CA ARG A 199 7.67 -3.67 18.37
C ARG A 199 6.80 -2.60 19.01
N ASP A 200 5.64 -3.02 19.52
CA ASP A 200 4.77 -2.22 20.37
C ASP A 200 4.29 -0.90 19.74
N GLY A 201 4.08 -0.90 18.42
CA GLY A 201 3.56 0.27 17.69
C GLY A 201 4.58 1.39 17.49
N THR A 202 5.87 1.14 17.74
CA THR A 202 6.94 2.09 17.43
C THR A 202 7.39 1.95 15.98
N SER A 203 7.65 3.07 15.30
CA SER A 203 8.36 3.09 14.02
C SER A 203 9.49 4.12 14.06
N PHE A 204 10.59 3.85 13.36
CA PHE A 204 11.67 4.81 13.16
C PHE A 204 11.69 5.26 11.71
N LEU A 205 11.84 6.55 11.47
CA LEU A 205 11.94 7.13 10.13
C LEU A 205 13.32 7.70 9.88
N VAL A 206 13.83 7.49 8.68
CA VAL A 206 15.01 8.18 8.16
C VAL A 206 14.70 8.61 6.74
N GLY A 207 14.96 9.88 6.42
CA GLY A 207 14.69 10.47 5.12
C GLY A 207 15.86 11.28 4.59
N LEU A 208 15.95 11.38 3.27
CA LEU A 208 16.83 12.31 2.57
C LEU A 208 16.08 12.95 1.42
N ASP A 209 15.95 14.27 1.45
CA ASP A 209 15.58 15.07 0.29
C ASP A 209 16.81 15.71 -0.32
N TYR A 210 16.99 15.52 -1.63
CA TYR A 210 18.00 16.18 -2.45
C TYR A 210 17.30 17.12 -3.43
N LEU A 211 17.37 18.42 -3.15
CA LEU A 211 16.66 19.47 -3.85
C LEU A 211 17.63 20.25 -4.74
N ILE A 212 17.32 20.37 -6.02
CA ILE A 212 18.13 21.09 -7.01
C ILE A 212 17.38 22.35 -7.41
N PHE A 213 17.92 23.51 -7.05
CA PHE A 213 17.49 24.85 -7.45
C PHE A 213 18.43 25.40 -8.55
N GLU A 214 18.12 26.57 -9.10
CA GLU A 214 19.01 27.23 -10.07
C GLU A 214 20.31 27.71 -9.39
N GLU A 215 20.20 28.16 -8.14
CA GLU A 215 21.28 28.69 -7.32
C GLU A 215 22.21 27.58 -6.79
N GLY A 216 21.67 26.39 -6.58
CA GLY A 216 22.45 25.26 -6.09
C GLY A 216 21.61 24.13 -5.51
N THR A 217 22.25 23.26 -4.73
CA THR A 217 21.60 22.11 -4.11
C THR A 217 21.33 22.37 -2.63
N VAL A 218 20.15 21.97 -2.18
CA VAL A 218 19.81 21.84 -0.75
C VAL A 218 19.63 20.37 -0.42
N GLN A 219 20.25 19.92 0.67
CA GLN A 219 20.08 18.57 1.21
C GLN A 219 19.32 18.67 2.52
N VAL A 220 18.29 17.84 2.71
CA VAL A 220 17.53 17.76 3.96
C VAL A 220 17.58 16.33 4.46
N TYR A 221 18.13 16.15 5.65
CA TYR A 221 18.18 14.87 6.34
C TYR A 221 17.06 14.85 7.38
N ALA A 222 16.22 13.81 7.35
CA ALA A 222 15.16 13.61 8.32
C ALA A 222 15.46 12.40 9.19
N GLY A 223 15.20 12.52 10.49
CA GLY A 223 15.28 11.43 11.46
C GLY A 223 14.15 11.56 12.46
N GLY A 224 13.42 10.47 12.71
CA GLY A 224 12.24 10.55 13.56
C GLY A 224 11.78 9.23 14.16
N VAL A 225 10.78 9.37 15.03
CA VAL A 225 10.11 8.26 15.71
C VAL A 225 8.60 8.49 15.70
N GLU A 226 7.87 7.41 15.47
CA GLU A 226 6.42 7.35 15.63
C GLU A 226 6.08 6.34 16.71
N GLN A 227 5.02 6.62 17.44
CA GLN A 227 4.53 5.74 18.49
C GLN A 227 3.01 5.76 18.52
N TYR A 228 2.42 4.58 18.37
CA TYR A 228 1.05 4.34 18.81
C TYR A 228 1.04 4.15 20.32
N LEU A 229 0.59 5.15 21.06
CA LEU A 229 0.45 5.07 22.52
C LEU A 229 -0.77 4.24 22.91
N THR A 230 -1.82 4.33 22.10
CA THR A 230 -3.03 3.51 22.14
C THR A 230 -3.57 3.37 20.71
N ASP A 231 -4.60 2.56 20.50
CA ASP A 231 -5.33 2.50 19.21
C ASP A 231 -5.97 3.84 18.79
N LYS A 232 -5.98 4.84 19.69
CA LYS A 232 -6.57 6.16 19.46
C LYS A 232 -5.58 7.31 19.53
N ILE A 233 -4.35 7.08 19.99
CA ILE A 233 -3.38 8.15 20.20
C ILE A 233 -2.11 7.77 19.47
N TYR A 234 -1.77 8.59 18.49
CA TYR A 234 -0.56 8.51 17.70
C TYR A 234 0.29 9.74 17.95
N PHE A 235 1.57 9.52 18.19
CA PHE A 235 2.58 10.54 18.35
C PHE A 235 3.66 10.36 17.28
N SER A 236 4.11 11.46 16.70
CA SER A 236 5.26 11.49 15.80
C SER A 236 6.16 12.67 16.11
N TYR A 237 7.47 12.42 16.09
CA TYR A 237 8.49 13.43 16.17
C TYR A 237 9.49 13.23 15.04
N GLN A 238 9.79 14.30 14.30
CA GLN A 238 10.81 14.32 13.26
C GLN A 238 11.70 15.55 13.41
N LEU A 239 13.01 15.31 13.33
CA LEU A 239 14.03 16.35 13.17
C LEU A 239 14.42 16.40 11.69
N PHE A 240 14.47 17.60 11.15
CA PHE A 240 15.00 17.90 9.83
C PHE A 240 16.25 18.75 9.99
N HIS A 241 17.37 18.25 9.47
CA HIS A 241 18.62 18.99 9.36
C HIS A 241 18.86 19.31 7.89
N SER A 242 18.83 20.58 7.52
CA SER A 242 19.10 21.01 6.14
C SER A 242 20.47 21.66 6.01
N ARG A 243 21.06 21.51 4.82
CA ARG A 243 22.26 22.21 4.39
C ARG A 243 22.04 22.77 2.99
N ASP A 244 22.23 24.07 2.83
CA ASP A 244 22.10 24.74 1.54
C ASP A 244 23.43 24.79 0.76
N TYR A 245 23.38 25.41 -0.43
CA TYR A 245 24.51 25.50 -1.35
C TYR A 245 25.63 26.43 -0.87
N ASP A 246 25.33 27.38 0.02
CA ASP A 246 26.32 28.24 0.68
C ASP A 246 26.93 27.57 1.92
N GLY A 247 26.42 26.40 2.29
CA GLY A 247 26.86 25.62 3.44
C GLY A 247 26.21 26.07 4.75
N ALA A 248 25.24 26.98 4.71
CA ALA A 248 24.41 27.29 5.85
C ALA A 248 23.53 26.09 6.20
N VAL A 249 23.27 25.95 7.49
CA VAL A 249 22.53 24.82 8.06
C VAL A 249 21.33 25.31 8.86
N SER A 250 20.25 24.53 8.85
CA SER A 250 19.07 24.80 9.65
C SER A 250 18.51 23.52 10.24
N ASP A 251 18.05 23.60 11.49
CA ASP A 251 17.35 22.51 12.16
C ASP A 251 15.87 22.89 12.32
N SER A 252 14.98 21.99 11.94
CA SER A 252 13.53 22.14 12.10
C SER A 252 12.95 20.91 12.78
N HIS A 253 11.94 21.11 13.61
CA HIS A 253 11.30 20.05 14.37
C HIS A 253 9.82 19.99 14.05
N LEU A 254 9.31 18.79 13.77
CA LEU A 254 7.90 18.53 13.59
C LEU A 254 7.43 17.59 14.69
N VAL A 255 6.45 18.04 15.46
CA VAL A 255 5.75 17.22 16.45
C VAL A 255 4.31 17.11 16.03
N ILE A 256 3.82 15.88 15.86
CA ILE A 256 2.43 15.59 15.55
C ILE A 256 1.85 14.75 16.68
N LEU A 257 0.72 15.20 17.22
CA LEU A 257 -0.11 14.43 18.13
C LEU A 257 -1.49 14.28 17.49
N PHE A 258 -1.81 13.07 17.04
CA PHE A 258 -3.15 12.74 16.56
C PHE A 258 -3.93 11.99 17.63
N VAL A 259 -5.15 12.47 17.88
CA VAL A 259 -6.11 11.83 18.78
C VAL A 259 -7.35 11.47 17.97
N TYR A 260 -7.57 10.18 17.76
CA TYR A 260 -8.76 9.66 17.12
C TYR A 260 -9.95 9.74 18.09
N ALA A 261 -10.83 10.71 17.85
CA ALA A 261 -12.15 10.75 18.45
C ALA A 261 -13.16 10.11 17.47
N VAL A 262 -13.66 8.92 17.81
CA VAL A 262 -14.81 8.35 17.10
C VAL A 262 -16.05 9.11 17.55
N LEU A 263 -16.53 10.01 16.70
CA LEU A 263 -17.88 10.55 16.84
C LEU A 263 -18.85 9.47 16.35
N GLU A 264 -19.35 8.66 17.28
CA GLU A 264 -20.46 7.73 17.01
C GLU A 264 -21.74 8.54 16.75
N ASN A 265 -21.90 9.12 15.53
CA ASN A 265 -23.21 9.53 14.98
C ASN A 265 -23.23 10.06 13.53
N PHE A 266 -22.27 9.74 12.66
CA PHE A 266 -22.47 9.97 11.22
C PHE A 266 -21.98 8.78 10.40
N GLY A 267 -22.90 8.18 9.65
CA GLY A 267 -22.74 6.94 8.88
C GLY A 267 -21.87 7.07 7.62
N TYR A 268 -20.65 7.58 7.76
CA TYR A 268 -19.63 7.51 6.72
C TYR A 268 -18.31 7.06 7.35
N ARG A 269 -17.93 5.79 7.11
CA ARG A 269 -16.58 5.29 7.43
C ARG A 269 -15.60 5.87 6.40
N GLN A 270 -14.67 6.69 6.88
CA GLN A 270 -13.44 7.02 6.15
C GLN A 270 -12.70 5.71 5.81
N LEU A 271 -12.36 5.54 4.53
CA LEU A 271 -11.34 4.59 4.11
C LEU A 271 -9.99 5.22 4.51
N ASN A 272 -9.38 4.73 5.59
CA ASN A 272 -8.02 5.08 5.93
C ASN A 272 -7.10 4.53 4.83
N THR A 273 -6.52 5.41 4.03
CA THR A 273 -5.39 5.11 3.16
C THR A 273 -4.12 5.15 4.01
N TRP A 274 -3.48 4.00 4.15
CA TRP A 274 -2.12 3.84 4.67
C TRP A 274 -1.11 3.95 3.53
#